data_AF-A0A454VYJ4-F1
#
_entry.id   AF-A0A454VYJ4-F1
#
_cell.length_a   1.000
_cell.length_b   1.000
_cell.length_c   1.000
_cell.angle_alpha   90.00
_cell.angle_beta   90.00
_cell.angle_gamma   90.00
#
_symmetry.space_group_name_H-M   'P 1'
#
loop_
_entity.id
_entity.type
_entity.pdbx_description
1 polymer ?
#
loop_
_entity_poly.entity_id
_entity_poly.type
_entity_poly.pdbx_seq_one_letter_code
_entity_poly.pdbx_strand_id
1 'polypeptide(L)'
;ELTVRLLERLAADRTVVLVLEDLHWADTSTRHLFTYLLRTLRRGRIVVVASYRADDIHRRHPLRPLLAELDRLRTLRRIELPRFTRAEVHRQLTGILAAEPDPGLVEEVFERSDGNAFFVEELVVPHEAGCAPGKLSDSLRDLLLVRFEALPEDAQRVVRIAAEGGSTVEYGLLAAVARLAEDDLIEALRAAVGANILLAVPDGDGYRSRHSLVREAVSDDLLPGERSRLNRRYAEALEADPALVRADERATRLATYWYHAHDPAKALPAVLRASVATRERHAYAEQLRL
;
A
#
# COMPACT_ATOMS: atom_id res chain seq x y z
N GLU A 1 -12.47 -34.94 -15.53
CA GLU A 1 -12.12 -35.84 -16.66
C GLU A 1 -12.51 -35.30 -18.04
N LEU A 2 -13.78 -34.94 -18.28
CA LEU A 2 -14.24 -34.43 -19.58
C LEU A 2 -13.46 -33.20 -20.06
N THR A 3 -13.19 -32.22 -19.18
CA THR A 3 -12.42 -31.01 -19.50
C THR A 3 -11.00 -31.33 -19.98
N VAL A 4 -10.32 -32.28 -19.35
CA VAL A 4 -8.97 -32.71 -19.76
C VAL A 4 -9.02 -33.34 -21.15
N ARG A 5 -9.91 -34.30 -21.38
CA ARG A 5 -10.05 -34.97 -22.68
C ARG A 5 -10.40 -33.98 -23.80
N LEU A 6 -11.22 -32.98 -23.50
CA LEU A 6 -11.53 -31.90 -24.44
C LEU A 6 -10.27 -31.11 -24.79
N LEU A 7 -9.51 -30.66 -23.79
CA LEU A 7 -8.27 -29.90 -24.00
C LEU A 7 -7.22 -30.72 -24.76
N GLU A 8 -7.03 -31.99 -24.41
CA GLU A 8 -6.11 -32.89 -25.10
C GLU A 8 -6.49 -33.10 -26.56
N ARG A 9 -7.79 -33.28 -26.87
CA ARG A 9 -8.28 -33.35 -28.25
C ARG A 9 -8.04 -32.06 -29.02
N LEU A 10 -8.33 -30.92 -28.40
CA LEU A 10 -8.07 -29.61 -29.03
C LEU A 10 -6.58 -29.36 -29.27
N ALA A 11 -5.73 -29.92 -28.41
CA ALA A 11 -4.29 -29.79 -28.47
C ALA A 11 -3.59 -30.89 -29.30
N ALA A 12 -4.35 -31.78 -29.94
CA ALA A 12 -3.82 -32.87 -30.76
C ALA A 12 -3.07 -32.31 -31.99
N ASP A 13 -3.69 -31.36 -32.69
CA ASP A 13 -3.18 -30.84 -33.97
C ASP A 13 -2.61 -29.41 -33.87
N ARG A 14 -2.82 -28.72 -32.74
CA ARG A 14 -2.41 -27.32 -32.54
C ARG A 14 -2.04 -27.04 -31.09
N THR A 15 -1.31 -25.95 -30.88
CA THR A 15 -1.02 -25.47 -29.53
C THR A 15 -2.24 -24.77 -28.95
N VAL A 16 -2.63 -25.12 -27.72
CA VAL A 16 -3.73 -24.50 -26.97
C VAL A 16 -3.15 -23.71 -25.81
N VAL A 17 -3.48 -22.42 -25.71
CA VAL A 17 -3.14 -21.58 -24.57
C VAL A 17 -4.39 -21.38 -23.72
N LEU A 18 -4.35 -21.84 -22.47
CA LEU A 18 -5.40 -21.65 -21.48
C LEU A 18 -4.97 -20.52 -20.53
N VAL A 19 -5.68 -19.40 -20.56
CA VAL A 19 -5.43 -18.25 -19.69
C VAL A 19 -6.48 -18.24 -18.57
N LEU A 20 -6.01 -18.18 -17.32
CA LEU A 20 -6.82 -18.15 -16.11
C LEU A 20 -6.47 -16.89 -15.33
N GLU A 21 -7.35 -15.91 -15.38
CA GLU A 21 -7.16 -14.66 -14.67
C GLU A 21 -7.66 -14.74 -13.22
N ASP A 22 -7.08 -13.91 -12.35
CA ASP A 22 -7.57 -13.63 -11.01
C ASP A 22 -7.75 -14.86 -10.08
N LEU A 23 -6.81 -15.81 -10.10
CA LEU A 23 -6.90 -17.02 -9.26
C LEU A 23 -7.03 -16.74 -7.75
N HIS A 24 -6.63 -15.56 -7.28
CA HIS A 24 -6.81 -15.12 -5.90
C HIS A 24 -8.30 -15.05 -5.48
N TRP A 25 -9.22 -14.80 -6.41
CA TRP A 25 -10.66 -14.80 -6.16
C TRP A 25 -11.34 -16.13 -6.51
N ALA A 26 -10.58 -17.14 -6.93
CA ALA A 26 -11.15 -18.42 -7.34
C ALA A 26 -11.81 -19.16 -6.16
N ASP A 27 -13.05 -19.60 -6.38
CA ASP A 27 -13.76 -20.47 -5.44
C ASP A 27 -13.06 -21.85 -5.30
N THR A 28 -13.50 -22.63 -4.32
CA THR A 28 -12.90 -23.93 -4.00
C THR A 28 -12.96 -24.92 -5.17
N SER A 29 -14.08 -24.97 -5.88
CA SER A 29 -14.32 -25.84 -7.04
C SER A 29 -13.39 -25.48 -8.20
N THR A 30 -13.25 -24.18 -8.49
CA THR A 30 -12.33 -23.67 -9.52
C THR A 30 -10.88 -24.03 -9.19
N ARG A 31 -10.45 -23.84 -7.94
CA ARG A 31 -9.11 -24.23 -7.49
C ARG A 31 -8.88 -25.75 -7.59
N HIS A 32 -9.87 -26.57 -7.25
CA HIS A 32 -9.78 -28.03 -7.40
C HIS A 32 -9.68 -28.45 -8.87
N LEU A 33 -10.49 -27.85 -9.75
CA LEU A 33 -10.41 -28.10 -11.19
C LEU A 33 -9.03 -27.73 -11.73
N PHE A 34 -8.51 -26.55 -11.37
CA PHE A 34 -7.20 -26.11 -11.81
C PHE A 34 -6.07 -27.05 -11.35
N THR A 35 -6.10 -27.46 -10.09
CA THR A 35 -5.18 -28.45 -9.52
C THR A 35 -5.25 -29.77 -10.30
N TYR A 36 -6.46 -30.25 -10.57
CA TYR A 36 -6.68 -31.46 -11.34
C TYR A 36 -6.16 -31.32 -12.78
N LEU A 37 -6.41 -30.19 -13.44
CA LEU A 37 -5.91 -29.93 -14.80
C LEU A 37 -4.37 -30.02 -14.82
N LEU A 38 -3.69 -29.32 -13.93
CA LEU A 38 -2.22 -29.26 -13.92
C LEU A 38 -1.55 -30.60 -13.59
N ARG A 39 -2.19 -31.47 -12.81
CA ARG A 39 -1.66 -32.81 -12.49
C ARG A 39 -1.89 -33.82 -13.62
N THR A 40 -2.96 -33.63 -14.38
CA THR A 40 -3.45 -34.58 -15.40
C THR A 40 -2.91 -34.25 -16.78
N LEU A 41 -2.79 -32.97 -17.12
CA LEU A 41 -2.25 -32.49 -18.39
C LEU A 41 -0.74 -32.76 -18.46
N ARG A 42 -0.37 -33.99 -18.85
CA ARG A 42 1.02 -34.43 -18.98
C ARG A 42 1.46 -34.57 -20.43
N ARG A 43 0.53 -34.50 -21.37
CA ARG A 43 0.74 -34.70 -22.81
C ARG A 43 -0.05 -33.66 -23.61
N GLY A 44 0.47 -33.30 -24.77
CA GLY A 44 -0.15 -32.33 -25.68
C GLY A 44 0.54 -30.96 -25.68
N ARG A 45 0.20 -30.15 -26.68
CA ARG A 45 0.75 -28.81 -26.87
C ARG A 45 -0.07 -27.78 -26.09
N ILE A 46 -0.13 -27.92 -24.77
CA ILE A 46 -0.95 -27.04 -23.92
C ILE A 46 -0.04 -26.14 -23.07
N VAL A 47 -0.29 -24.84 -23.13
CA VAL A 47 0.33 -23.83 -22.26
C VAL A 47 -0.74 -23.29 -21.33
N VAL A 48 -0.49 -23.31 -20.03
CA VAL A 48 -1.40 -22.72 -19.04
C VAL A 48 -0.75 -21.46 -18.50
N VAL A 49 -1.43 -20.33 -18.66
CA VAL A 49 -1.05 -19.04 -18.08
C VAL A 49 -2.06 -18.74 -16.99
N ALA A 50 -1.57 -18.40 -15.81
CA ALA A 50 -2.41 -18.05 -14.68
C ALA A 50 -1.90 -16.77 -14.03
N SER A 51 -2.81 -15.83 -13.77
CA SER A 51 -2.54 -14.58 -13.07
C SER A 51 -3.20 -14.58 -11.70
N TYR A 52 -2.58 -13.88 -10.75
CA TYR A 52 -3.18 -13.56 -9.47
C TYR A 52 -2.45 -12.40 -8.82
N ARG A 53 -3.14 -11.69 -7.92
CA ARG A 53 -2.55 -10.63 -7.12
C ARG A 53 -1.78 -11.23 -5.96
N ALA A 54 -0.46 -11.29 -6.07
CA ALA A 54 0.42 -11.73 -4.98
C ALA A 54 0.14 -10.92 -3.70
N ASP A 55 -0.21 -9.65 -3.88
CA ASP A 55 -0.52 -8.75 -2.79
C ASP A 55 -1.74 -9.17 -1.96
N ASP A 56 -2.72 -9.86 -2.53
CA ASP A 56 -3.94 -10.27 -1.82
C ASP A 56 -3.78 -11.61 -1.07
N ILE A 57 -2.65 -12.29 -1.25
CA ILE A 57 -2.39 -13.61 -0.69
C ILE A 57 -1.84 -13.50 0.75
N HIS A 58 -2.72 -13.28 1.72
CA HIS A 58 -2.37 -13.31 3.14
C HIS A 58 -2.02 -14.73 3.65
N ARG A 59 -1.49 -14.85 4.87
CA ARG A 59 -0.99 -16.13 5.45
C ARG A 59 -2.01 -17.28 5.48
N ARG A 60 -3.31 -16.97 5.56
CA ARG A 60 -4.40 -17.94 5.60
C ARG A 60 -5.16 -18.04 4.28
N HIS A 61 -4.66 -17.40 3.22
CA HIS A 61 -5.37 -17.32 1.96
C HIS A 61 -5.51 -18.72 1.33
N PRO A 62 -6.71 -19.11 0.86
CA PRO A 62 -7.01 -20.48 0.45
C PRO A 62 -6.32 -20.89 -0.87
N LEU A 63 -5.69 -19.94 -1.58
CA LEU A 63 -4.80 -20.20 -2.73
C LEU A 63 -3.38 -20.64 -2.32
N ARG A 64 -2.91 -20.35 -1.10
CA ARG A 64 -1.53 -20.69 -0.67
C ARG A 64 -1.17 -22.17 -0.79
N PRO A 65 -2.03 -23.13 -0.36
CA PRO A 65 -1.72 -24.54 -0.50
C PRO A 65 -1.53 -24.97 -1.95
N LEU A 66 -2.37 -24.42 -2.84
CA LEU A 66 -2.27 -24.66 -4.28
C LEU A 66 -0.94 -24.12 -4.82
N LEU A 67 -0.59 -22.86 -4.55
CA LEU A 67 0.69 -22.28 -5.00
C LEU A 67 1.90 -23.10 -4.54
N ALA A 68 1.90 -23.57 -3.29
CA ALA A 68 2.96 -24.43 -2.76
C ALA A 68 3.03 -25.81 -3.44
N GLU A 69 1.91 -26.34 -3.94
CA GLU A 69 1.89 -27.54 -4.78
C GLU A 69 2.46 -27.25 -6.17
N LEU A 70 2.12 -26.09 -6.76
CA LEU A 70 2.62 -25.67 -8.08
C LEU A 70 4.13 -25.47 -8.08
N ASP A 71 4.70 -24.89 -7.03
CA ASP A 71 6.14 -24.65 -6.90
C ASP A 71 6.96 -25.96 -6.95
N ARG A 72 6.31 -27.13 -6.75
CA ARG A 72 6.96 -28.45 -6.88
C ARG A 72 6.97 -28.98 -8.32
N LEU A 73 6.25 -28.34 -9.24
CA LEU A 73 6.19 -28.75 -10.65
C LEU A 73 7.43 -28.24 -11.38
N ARG A 74 8.18 -29.14 -12.01
CA ARG A 74 9.37 -28.81 -12.80
C ARG A 74 9.07 -27.96 -14.05
N THR A 75 7.82 -27.97 -14.50
CA THR A 75 7.34 -27.24 -15.68
C THR A 75 6.80 -25.86 -15.34
N LEU A 76 6.72 -25.49 -14.06
CA LEU A 76 6.26 -24.17 -13.65
C LEU A 76 7.31 -23.12 -14.00
N ARG A 77 6.88 -22.07 -14.69
CA ARG A 77 7.62 -20.81 -14.77
C ARG A 77 6.80 -19.73 -14.07
N ARG A 78 7.40 -19.13 -13.04
CA ARG A 78 6.81 -18.02 -12.32
C ARG A 78 7.41 -16.71 -12.83
N ILE A 79 6.55 -15.76 -13.15
CA ILE A 79 6.93 -14.40 -13.53
C ILE A 79 6.35 -13.49 -12.46
N GLU A 80 7.24 -12.87 -11.68
CA GLU A 80 6.85 -11.83 -10.73
C GLU A 80 6.83 -10.50 -11.46
N LEU A 81 5.74 -9.75 -11.31
CA LEU A 81 5.59 -8.42 -11.87
C LEU A 81 5.86 -7.42 -10.74
N PRO A 82 7.07 -6.87 -10.63
CA PRO A 82 7.37 -5.86 -9.63
C PRO A 82 6.61 -4.57 -9.96
N ARG A 83 6.53 -3.69 -8.97
CA ARG A 83 6.11 -2.31 -9.17
C ARG A 83 7.05 -1.62 -10.16
N PHE A 84 6.51 -0.67 -10.91
CA PHE A 84 7.25 0.10 -11.89
C PHE A 84 8.33 0.94 -11.22
N THR A 85 9.49 0.96 -11.84
CA THR A 85 10.53 1.95 -11.58
C THR A 85 10.07 3.33 -12.01
N ARG A 86 10.74 4.38 -11.52
CA ARG A 86 10.49 5.76 -11.96
C ARG A 86 10.56 5.92 -13.48
N ALA A 87 11.49 5.22 -14.13
CA ALA A 87 11.62 5.24 -15.59
C ALA A 87 10.46 4.51 -16.30
N GLU A 88 9.87 3.49 -15.68
CA GLU A 88 8.68 2.81 -16.21
C GLU A 88 7.41 3.64 -16.01
N VAL A 89 7.28 4.33 -14.87
CA VAL A 89 6.21 5.31 -14.65
C VAL A 89 6.30 6.44 -15.67
N HIS A 90 7.49 6.99 -15.92
CA HIS A 90 7.71 7.96 -17.00
C HIS A 90 7.21 7.44 -18.35
N ARG A 91 7.61 6.22 -18.76
CA ARG A 91 7.16 5.62 -20.02
C ARG A 91 5.64 5.41 -20.07
N GLN A 92 5.04 5.00 -18.96
CA GLN A 92 3.59 4.82 -18.88
C GLN A 92 2.87 6.17 -19.04
N LEU A 93 3.35 7.20 -18.35
CA LEU A 93 2.84 8.57 -18.45
C LEU A 93 2.94 9.11 -19.87
N THR A 94 4.09 8.92 -20.54
CA THR A 94 4.27 9.31 -21.94
C THR A 94 3.24 8.62 -22.85
N GLY A 95 2.95 7.33 -22.59
CA GLY A 95 1.95 6.57 -23.33
C GLY A 95 0.52 7.06 -23.12
N ILE A 96 0.16 7.41 -21.88
CA ILE A 96 -1.17 7.90 -21.51
C ILE A 96 -1.39 9.32 -22.06
N LEU A 97 -0.45 10.23 -21.79
CA LEU A 97 -0.56 11.64 -22.18
C LEU A 97 -0.30 11.88 -23.66
N ALA A 98 0.24 10.89 -24.37
CA ALA A 98 0.73 11.00 -25.74
C ALA A 98 1.72 12.18 -25.95
N ALA A 99 2.43 12.58 -24.89
CA ALA A 99 3.37 13.69 -24.86
C ALA A 99 4.46 13.44 -23.81
N GLU A 100 5.55 14.22 -23.85
CA GLU A 100 6.58 14.16 -22.81
C GLU A 100 6.02 14.75 -21.49
N PRO A 101 5.92 13.95 -20.41
CA PRO A 101 5.40 14.46 -19.14
C PRO A 101 6.37 15.42 -18.48
N ASP A 102 5.84 16.42 -17.76
CA ASP A 102 6.66 17.29 -16.93
C ASP A 102 7.41 16.47 -15.86
N PRO A 103 8.72 16.71 -15.62
CA PRO A 103 9.48 15.97 -14.63
C PRO A 103 8.92 16.04 -13.20
N GLY A 104 8.26 17.15 -12.85
CA GLY A 104 7.59 17.31 -11.56
C GLY A 104 6.37 16.40 -11.43
N LEU A 105 5.56 16.28 -12.49
CA LEU A 105 4.44 15.34 -12.54
C LEU A 105 4.90 13.88 -12.40
N VAL A 106 5.99 13.51 -13.07
CA VAL A 106 6.55 12.16 -12.99
C VAL A 106 6.95 11.83 -11.54
N GLU A 107 7.56 12.79 -10.84
CA GLU A 107 7.94 12.58 -9.45
C GLU A 107 6.74 12.47 -8.52
N GLU A 108 5.76 13.38 -8.66
CA GLU A 108 4.54 13.34 -7.87
C GLU A 108 3.80 12.00 -8.06
N VAL A 109 3.61 11.58 -9.31
CA VAL A 109 2.90 10.33 -9.61
C VAL A 109 3.71 9.12 -9.14
N PHE A 110 5.04 9.12 -9.28
CA PHE A 110 5.86 8.02 -8.79
C PHE A 110 5.78 7.87 -7.26
N GLU A 111 5.91 8.98 -6.52
CA GLU A 111 5.81 8.97 -5.05
C GLU A 111 4.42 8.54 -4.57
N ARG A 112 3.36 9.01 -5.25
CA ARG A 112 1.98 8.70 -4.86
C ARG A 112 1.52 7.32 -5.28
N SER A 113 1.86 6.86 -6.48
CA SER A 113 1.52 5.52 -6.96
C SER A 113 2.37 4.42 -6.33
N ASP A 114 3.55 4.76 -5.80
CA ASP A 114 4.57 3.82 -5.32
C ASP A 114 4.87 2.76 -6.40
N GLY A 115 4.90 3.19 -7.67
CA GLY A 115 5.14 2.37 -8.86
C GLY A 115 3.97 1.46 -9.28
N ASN A 116 2.79 1.59 -8.68
CA ASN A 116 1.63 0.79 -9.10
C ASN A 116 1.05 1.33 -10.41
N ALA A 117 1.14 0.54 -11.48
CA ALA A 117 0.69 0.93 -12.82
C ALA A 117 -0.78 1.38 -12.89
N PHE A 118 -1.69 0.76 -12.13
CA PHE A 118 -3.09 1.17 -12.07
C PHE A 118 -3.24 2.55 -11.40
N PHE A 119 -2.51 2.80 -10.32
CA PHE A 119 -2.52 4.11 -9.67
C PHE A 119 -1.86 5.20 -10.51
N VAL A 120 -0.83 4.88 -11.30
CA VAL A 120 -0.26 5.83 -12.27
C VAL A 120 -1.34 6.31 -13.24
N GLU A 121 -2.14 5.40 -13.77
CA GLU A 121 -3.24 5.72 -14.69
C GLU A 121 -4.30 6.61 -14.02
N GLU A 122 -4.78 6.21 -12.85
CA GLU A 122 -5.82 6.94 -12.13
C GLU A 122 -5.36 8.33 -11.64
N LEU A 123 -4.08 8.51 -11.32
CA LEU A 123 -3.53 9.80 -10.88
C LEU A 123 -3.40 10.81 -12.03
N VAL A 124 -3.40 10.36 -13.29
CA VAL A 124 -3.35 11.22 -14.47
C VAL A 124 -4.74 11.73 -14.87
N VAL A 125 -5.80 10.94 -14.66
CA VAL A 125 -7.17 11.29 -15.05
C VAL A 125 -7.64 12.66 -14.50
N PRO A 126 -7.38 13.02 -13.23
CA PRO A 126 -7.72 14.35 -12.71
C PRO A 126 -6.96 15.50 -13.38
N HIS A 127 -5.77 15.24 -13.91
CA HIS A 127 -4.92 16.26 -14.55
C HIS A 127 -5.51 16.73 -15.90
N GLU A 128 -6.13 15.83 -16.67
CA GLU A 128 -6.79 16.19 -17.94
C GLU A 128 -8.07 17.04 -17.73
N ALA A 129 -8.74 16.88 -16.59
CA ALA A 129 -9.99 17.57 -16.28
C ALA A 129 -9.80 18.99 -15.70
N GLY A 130 -8.56 19.48 -15.58
CA GLY A 130 -8.26 20.78 -14.96
C GLY A 130 -8.53 20.82 -13.45
N CYS A 131 -8.67 19.66 -12.81
CA CYS A 131 -8.75 19.57 -11.35
C CYS A 131 -7.39 19.94 -10.74
N ALA A 132 -7.42 20.44 -9.50
CA ALA A 132 -6.19 20.73 -8.78
C ALA A 132 -5.29 19.47 -8.75
N PRO A 133 -4.00 19.58 -9.12
CA PRO A 133 -3.08 18.47 -9.01
C PRO A 133 -3.06 18.00 -7.54
N GLY A 134 -3.18 16.70 -7.34
CA GLY A 134 -3.10 16.13 -5.99
C GLY A 134 -4.35 15.41 -5.47
N LYS A 135 -5.55 15.60 -6.03
CA LYS A 135 -6.75 14.94 -5.46
C LYS A 135 -7.03 13.59 -6.12
N LEU A 136 -7.22 12.55 -5.30
CA LEU A 136 -7.72 11.24 -5.76
C LEU A 136 -9.08 11.42 -6.46
N SER A 137 -9.31 10.66 -7.55
CA SER A 137 -10.65 10.54 -8.13
C SER A 137 -11.60 9.92 -7.10
N ASP A 138 -12.88 10.31 -7.10
CA ASP A 138 -13.87 9.75 -6.17
C ASP A 138 -13.99 8.23 -6.35
N SER A 139 -13.90 7.74 -7.60
CA SER A 139 -13.88 6.30 -7.91
C SER A 139 -12.68 5.55 -7.33
N LEU A 140 -11.48 6.14 -7.40
CA LEU A 140 -10.29 5.54 -6.81
C LEU A 140 -10.37 5.58 -5.28
N ARG A 141 -10.86 6.67 -4.69
CA ARG A 141 -11.10 6.78 -3.26
C ARG A 141 -12.05 5.68 -2.79
N ASP A 142 -13.20 5.52 -3.44
CA ASP A 142 -14.19 4.49 -3.07
C ASP A 142 -13.56 3.10 -3.14
N LEU A 143 -12.82 2.79 -4.21
CA LEU A 143 -12.12 1.51 -4.37
C LEU A 143 -11.12 1.25 -3.23
N LEU A 144 -10.36 2.26 -2.84
CA LEU A 144 -9.37 2.16 -1.74
C LEU A 144 -10.05 1.97 -0.38
N LEU A 145 -11.22 2.57 -0.18
CA LEU A 145 -11.96 2.52 1.09
C LEU A 145 -12.72 1.21 1.30
N VAL A 146 -13.12 0.47 0.26
CA VAL A 146 -13.85 -0.81 0.40
C VAL A 146 -13.16 -1.78 1.38
N ARG A 147 -11.84 -1.95 1.27
CA ARG A 147 -11.09 -2.85 2.16
C ARG A 147 -11.00 -2.32 3.59
N PHE A 148 -10.91 -0.99 3.72
CA PHE A 148 -10.87 -0.31 5.00
C PHE A 148 -12.21 -0.43 5.72
N GLU A 149 -13.32 -0.23 5.04
CA GLU A 149 -14.67 -0.33 5.59
C GLU A 149 -15.05 -1.75 6.02
N ALA A 150 -14.45 -2.77 5.40
CA ALA A 150 -14.62 -4.17 5.79
C ALA A 150 -13.90 -4.55 7.11
N LEU A 151 -13.05 -3.67 7.64
CA LEU A 151 -12.37 -3.91 8.92
C LEU A 151 -13.33 -3.75 10.12
N PRO A 152 -13.07 -4.46 11.24
CA PRO A 152 -13.71 -4.16 12.52
C PRO A 152 -13.51 -2.69 12.93
N GLU A 153 -14.45 -2.11 13.69
CA GLU A 153 -14.43 -0.69 14.06
C GLU A 153 -13.14 -0.25 14.74
N ASP A 154 -12.60 -1.04 15.68
CA ASP A 154 -11.34 -0.72 16.34
C ASP A 154 -10.13 -0.76 15.37
N ALA A 155 -10.14 -1.68 14.42
CA ALA A 155 -9.13 -1.72 13.36
C ALA A 155 -9.23 -0.50 12.45
N GLN A 156 -10.44 -0.08 12.05
CA GLN A 156 -10.62 1.18 11.31
C GLN A 156 -10.11 2.39 12.09
N ARG A 157 -10.38 2.44 13.41
CA ARG A 157 -9.89 3.51 14.29
C ARG A 157 -8.37 3.55 14.31
N VAL A 158 -7.71 2.40 14.46
CA VAL A 158 -6.24 2.31 14.45
C VAL A 158 -5.66 2.68 13.09
N VAL A 159 -6.29 2.28 11.98
CA VAL A 159 -5.83 2.69 10.63
C VAL A 159 -5.98 4.20 10.43
N ARG A 160 -7.08 4.83 10.86
CA ARG A 160 -7.24 6.30 10.82
C ARG A 160 -6.14 7.02 11.60
N ILE A 161 -5.80 6.50 12.79
CA ILE A 161 -4.71 7.03 13.61
C ILE A 161 -3.38 6.89 12.85
N ALA A 162 -3.03 5.67 12.42
CA ALA A 162 -1.80 5.40 11.68
C ALA A 162 -1.68 6.24 10.39
N ALA A 163 -2.79 6.52 9.72
CA ALA A 163 -2.79 7.31 8.48
C ALA A 163 -2.36 8.77 8.70
N GLU A 164 -2.80 9.37 9.80
CA GLU A 164 -2.41 10.71 10.25
C GLU A 164 -1.00 10.75 10.87
N GLY A 165 -0.54 9.64 11.46
CA GLY A 165 0.73 9.59 12.17
C GLY A 165 1.98 9.75 11.30
N GLY A 166 1.88 9.54 9.99
CA GLY A 166 3.00 9.69 9.04
C GLY A 166 3.15 8.50 8.09
N SER A 167 4.31 8.41 7.42
CA SER A 167 4.62 7.28 6.51
C SER A 167 4.88 5.98 7.27
N THR A 168 5.50 6.08 8.45
CA THR A 168 5.71 4.99 9.40
C THR A 168 5.38 5.52 10.80
N VAL A 169 4.70 4.73 11.61
CA VAL A 169 4.32 5.09 12.98
C VAL A 169 4.74 3.99 13.94
N GLU A 170 5.47 4.37 14.97
CA GLU A 170 5.98 3.49 16.01
C GLU A 170 4.81 2.97 16.88
N TYR A 171 4.92 1.73 17.36
CA TYR A 171 3.88 1.10 18.18
C TYR A 171 3.61 1.88 19.46
N GLY A 172 4.66 2.30 20.17
CA GLY A 172 4.51 3.11 21.39
C GLY A 172 3.73 4.40 21.14
N LEU A 173 3.97 5.06 20.00
CA LEU A 173 3.24 6.26 19.60
C LEU A 173 1.78 5.94 19.24
N LEU A 174 1.54 4.84 18.50
CA LEU A 174 0.17 4.37 18.21
C LEU A 174 -0.61 4.06 19.49
N ALA A 175 0.02 3.39 20.45
CA ALA A 175 -0.61 3.04 21.73
C ALA A 175 -1.00 4.28 22.53
N ALA A 176 -0.10 5.27 22.62
CA ALA A 176 -0.36 6.52 23.30
C ALA A 176 -1.54 7.32 22.69
N VAL A 177 -1.69 7.29 21.36
CA VAL A 177 -2.72 8.06 20.65
C VAL A 177 -4.05 7.31 20.55
N ALA A 178 -4.01 5.99 20.36
CA ALA A 178 -5.20 5.14 20.22
C ALA A 178 -6.01 5.06 21.51
N ARG A 179 -5.33 5.06 22.67
CA ARG A 179 -5.96 4.93 24.00
C ARG A 179 -6.88 3.71 24.10
N LEU A 180 -6.51 2.63 23.41
CA LEU A 180 -7.11 1.31 23.55
C LEU A 180 -6.34 0.52 24.61
N ALA A 181 -6.96 -0.51 25.17
CA ALA A 181 -6.21 -1.51 25.93
C ALA A 181 -5.20 -2.19 24.99
N GLU A 182 -4.09 -2.68 25.57
CA GLU A 182 -3.00 -3.25 24.78
C GLU A 182 -3.45 -4.42 23.90
N ASP A 183 -4.22 -5.35 24.46
CA ASP A 183 -4.76 -6.50 23.72
C ASP A 183 -5.69 -6.06 22.57
N ASP A 184 -6.56 -5.07 22.79
CA ASP A 184 -7.47 -4.54 21.77
C ASP A 184 -6.69 -3.86 20.62
N LEU A 185 -5.63 -3.11 20.95
CA LEU A 185 -4.75 -2.49 19.96
C LEU A 185 -4.03 -3.56 19.12
N ILE A 186 -3.52 -4.61 19.76
CA ILE A 186 -2.84 -5.70 19.06
C ILE A 186 -3.79 -6.45 18.12
N GLU A 187 -5.02 -6.74 18.56
CA GLU A 187 -6.02 -7.39 17.69
C GLU A 187 -6.44 -6.48 16.52
N ALA A 188 -6.62 -5.19 16.77
CA ALA A 188 -6.91 -4.20 15.73
C ALA A 188 -5.78 -4.10 14.69
N LEU A 189 -4.52 -4.04 15.14
CA LEU A 189 -3.34 -4.05 14.27
C LEU A 189 -3.23 -5.37 13.50
N ARG A 190 -3.51 -6.50 14.13
CA ARG A 190 -3.51 -7.82 13.48
C ARG A 190 -4.57 -7.90 12.38
N ALA A 191 -5.77 -7.36 12.60
CA ALA A 191 -6.81 -7.29 11.58
C ALA A 191 -6.37 -6.41 10.40
N ALA A 192 -5.82 -5.22 10.66
CA ALA A 192 -5.35 -4.31 9.62
C ALA A 192 -4.17 -4.88 8.81
N VAL A 193 -3.22 -5.57 9.46
CA VAL A 193 -2.12 -6.28 8.80
C VAL A 193 -2.62 -7.50 8.05
N GLY A 194 -3.58 -8.24 8.61
CA GLY A 194 -4.20 -9.40 7.96
C GLY A 194 -4.94 -9.04 6.68
N ALA A 195 -5.55 -7.85 6.63
CA ALA A 195 -6.19 -7.26 5.46
C ALA A 195 -5.20 -6.58 4.49
N ASN A 196 -3.90 -6.59 4.81
CA ASN A 196 -2.83 -5.91 4.07
C ASN A 196 -3.03 -4.39 3.89
N ILE A 197 -3.72 -3.73 4.83
CA ILE A 197 -3.84 -2.27 4.84
C ILE A 197 -2.61 -1.66 5.51
N LEU A 198 -2.17 -2.27 6.61
CA LEU A 198 -0.92 -1.95 7.28
C LEU A 198 0.11 -3.05 7.06
N LEU A 199 1.38 -2.70 7.10
CA LEU A 199 2.51 -3.60 7.15
C LEU A 199 3.35 -3.32 8.39
N ALA A 200 3.77 -4.36 9.09
CA ALA A 200 4.81 -4.24 10.10
C ALA A 200 6.16 -3.98 9.42
N VAL A 201 6.96 -3.07 9.98
CA VAL A 201 8.30 -2.78 9.49
C VAL A 201 9.24 -3.92 9.89
N PRO A 202 10.03 -4.53 8.96
CA PRO A 202 10.81 -5.74 9.23
C PRO A 202 11.80 -5.65 10.39
N ASP A 203 12.37 -4.46 10.64
CA ASP A 203 13.46 -4.23 11.59
C ASP A 203 13.11 -3.21 12.68
N GLY A 204 11.83 -2.86 12.82
CA GLY A 204 11.39 -1.78 13.70
C GLY A 204 10.10 -2.09 14.45
N ASP A 205 9.87 -1.35 15.52
CA ASP A 205 8.65 -1.41 16.31
C ASP A 205 7.60 -0.44 15.73
N GLY A 206 7.16 -0.68 14.49
CA GLY A 206 6.27 0.25 13.81
C GLY A 206 5.50 -0.33 12.64
N TYR A 207 4.53 0.46 12.20
CA TYR A 207 3.59 0.11 11.15
C TYR A 207 3.57 1.19 10.09
N ARG A 208 3.45 0.78 8.83
CA ARG A 208 3.26 1.69 7.70
C ARG A 208 2.05 1.26 6.89
N SER A 209 1.43 2.22 6.21
CA SER A 209 0.42 1.89 5.21
C SER A 209 1.09 1.13 4.07
N ARG A 210 0.43 0.07 3.57
CA ARG A 210 0.97 -0.69 2.44
C ARG A 210 1.07 0.14 1.16
N HIS A 211 0.10 1.04 0.99
CA HIS A 211 0.00 1.95 -0.13
C HIS A 211 -0.20 3.36 0.41
N SER A 212 0.61 4.31 -0.06
CA SER A 212 0.50 5.74 0.24
C SER A 212 -0.90 6.30 -0.07
N LEU A 213 -1.54 5.83 -1.15
CA LEU A 213 -2.89 6.28 -1.52
C LEU A 213 -3.99 5.80 -0.56
N VAL A 214 -3.86 4.61 0.05
CA VAL A 214 -4.82 4.18 1.09
C VAL A 214 -4.69 5.09 2.31
N ARG A 215 -3.46 5.45 2.68
CA ARG A 215 -3.18 6.43 3.74
C ARG A 215 -3.84 7.77 3.44
N GLU A 216 -3.65 8.26 2.21
CA GLU A 216 -4.24 9.50 1.73
C GLU A 216 -5.77 9.42 1.81
N ALA A 217 -6.40 8.43 1.15
CA ALA A 217 -7.86 8.26 1.16
C ALA A 217 -8.46 8.21 2.58
N VAL A 218 -7.82 7.48 3.51
CA VAL A 218 -8.28 7.38 4.91
C VAL A 218 -8.09 8.69 5.67
N SER A 219 -6.92 9.34 5.55
CA SER A 219 -6.66 10.65 6.16
C SER A 219 -7.67 11.69 5.68
N ASP A 220 -8.02 11.58 4.41
CA ASP A 220 -8.82 12.53 3.66
C ASP A 220 -10.33 12.28 3.82
N ASP A 221 -10.72 11.14 4.42
CA ASP A 221 -12.06 10.84 4.91
C ASP A 221 -12.32 11.41 6.33
N LEU A 222 -11.28 11.80 7.06
CA LEU A 222 -11.43 12.39 8.39
C LEU A 222 -12.09 13.76 8.33
N LEU A 223 -13.08 13.98 9.19
CA LEU A 223 -13.66 15.31 9.36
C LEU A 223 -12.60 16.28 9.91
N PRO A 224 -12.64 17.59 9.55
CA PRO A 224 -11.64 18.56 9.98
C PRO A 224 -11.40 18.58 11.50
N GLY A 225 -12.47 18.46 12.30
CA GLY A 225 -12.37 18.40 13.76
C GLY A 225 -11.73 17.11 14.27
N GLU A 226 -11.95 15.99 13.59
CA GLU A 226 -11.32 14.71 13.93
C GLU A 226 -9.83 14.72 13.63
N ARG A 227 -9.45 15.23 12.44
CA ARG A 227 -8.05 15.42 12.03
C ARG A 227 -7.30 16.31 13.03
N SER A 228 -7.86 17.48 13.40
CA SER A 228 -7.25 18.37 14.39
C SER A 228 -7.10 17.69 15.76
N ARG A 229 -8.12 16.93 16.20
CA ARG A 229 -8.07 16.21 17.48
C ARG A 229 -7.01 15.11 17.49
N LEU A 230 -6.88 14.34 16.41
CA LEU A 230 -5.86 13.31 16.28
C LEU A 230 -4.46 13.90 16.29
N ASN A 231 -4.21 14.94 15.49
CA ASN A 231 -2.93 15.63 15.45
C ASN A 231 -2.56 16.25 16.80
N ARG A 232 -3.52 16.81 17.55
CA ARG A 232 -3.29 17.26 18.93
C ARG A 232 -2.86 16.11 19.85
N ARG A 233 -3.50 14.95 19.79
CA ARG A 233 -3.12 13.77 20.58
C ARG A 233 -1.71 13.28 20.25
N TYR A 234 -1.35 13.28 18.98
CA TYR A 234 0.01 12.95 18.54
C TYR A 234 1.04 13.91 19.13
N ALA A 235 0.75 15.21 19.08
CA ALA A 235 1.65 16.21 19.61
C ALA A 235 1.79 16.12 21.14
N GLU A 236 0.68 15.92 21.87
CA GLU A 236 0.68 15.72 23.32
C GLU A 236 1.43 14.45 23.74
N ALA A 237 1.23 13.34 23.03
CA ALA A 237 1.94 12.09 23.28
C ALA A 237 3.46 12.27 23.11
N LEU A 238 3.87 12.96 22.05
CA LEU A 238 5.29 13.20 21.77
C LEU A 238 5.93 14.24 22.71
N GLU A 239 5.15 15.18 23.25
CA GLU A 239 5.59 16.07 24.33
C GLU A 239 5.77 15.32 25.65
N ALA A 240 4.86 14.41 25.98
CA ALA A 240 4.89 13.63 27.21
C ALA A 240 6.03 12.60 27.23
N ASP A 241 6.26 11.92 26.11
CA ASP A 241 7.38 10.99 25.95
C ASP A 241 8.11 11.21 24.61
N PRO A 242 9.20 11.98 24.63
CA PRO A 242 10.02 12.22 23.45
C PRO A 242 10.69 10.95 22.88
N ALA A 243 10.81 9.86 23.66
CA ALA A 243 11.46 8.63 23.22
C ALA A 243 10.59 7.80 22.26
N LEU A 244 9.30 8.11 22.13
CA LEU A 244 8.36 7.43 21.23
C LEU A 244 8.70 7.58 19.74
N VAL A 245 9.48 8.61 19.39
CA VAL A 245 9.96 8.84 18.02
C VAL A 245 11.47 9.05 18.07
N ARG A 246 12.15 8.62 17.01
CA ARG A 246 13.58 8.85 16.87
C ARG A 246 13.91 10.34 17.03
N ALA A 247 14.99 10.63 17.76
CA ALA A 247 15.38 11.99 18.09
C ALA A 247 15.56 12.87 16.84
N ASP A 248 15.90 12.25 15.72
CA ASP A 248 16.10 12.92 14.45
C ASP A 248 14.84 13.38 13.75
N GLU A 249 13.71 12.72 13.96
CA GLU A 249 12.45 13.10 13.31
C GLU A 249 11.54 13.93 14.23
N ARG A 250 11.83 13.91 15.54
CA ARG A 250 10.97 14.47 16.59
C ARG A 250 10.56 15.92 16.33
N ALA A 251 11.52 16.79 16.01
CA ALA A 251 11.24 18.22 15.83
C ALA A 251 10.28 18.45 14.65
N THR A 252 10.52 17.77 13.53
CA THR A 252 9.69 17.84 12.33
C THR A 252 8.29 17.29 12.59
N ARG A 253 8.18 16.08 13.19
CA ARG A 253 6.87 15.48 13.48
C ARG A 253 6.05 16.33 14.45
N LEU A 254 6.68 16.84 15.52
CA LEU A 254 6.00 17.69 16.50
C LEU A 254 5.49 19.00 15.86
N ALA A 255 6.27 19.59 14.97
CA ALA A 255 5.86 20.76 14.21
C ALA A 255 4.65 20.47 13.32
N THR A 256 4.70 19.35 12.57
CA THR A 256 3.59 18.89 11.71
C THR A 256 2.32 18.65 12.52
N TYR A 257 2.41 17.94 13.65
CA TYR A 257 1.23 17.65 14.47
C TYR A 257 0.60 18.91 15.08
N TRP A 258 1.39 19.84 15.62
CA TRP A 258 0.83 21.09 16.15
C TRP A 258 0.24 21.98 15.05
N TYR A 259 0.85 21.98 13.86
CA TYR A 259 0.33 22.70 12.70
C TYR A 259 -1.04 22.18 12.29
N HIS A 260 -1.20 20.87 12.11
CA HIS A 260 -2.48 20.24 11.74
C HIS A 260 -3.48 20.17 12.90
N ALA A 261 -3.03 20.34 14.15
CA ALA A 261 -3.92 20.56 15.30
C ALA A 261 -4.56 21.95 15.31
N HIS A 262 -4.09 22.87 14.46
CA HIS A 262 -4.48 24.29 14.42
C HIS A 262 -4.24 25.01 15.76
N ASP A 263 -3.12 24.72 16.42
CA ASP A 263 -2.67 25.42 17.64
C ASP A 263 -1.44 26.29 17.32
N PRO A 264 -1.62 27.57 16.94
CA PRO A 264 -0.51 28.40 16.48
C PRO A 264 0.50 28.71 17.59
N ALA A 265 0.06 28.74 18.85
CA ALA A 265 0.92 29.05 20.00
C ALA A 265 1.96 27.95 20.22
N LYS A 266 1.58 26.69 20.00
CA LYS A 266 2.51 25.55 20.05
C LYS A 266 3.19 25.25 18.72
N ALA A 267 2.51 25.48 17.59
CA ALA A 267 3.04 25.19 16.27
C ALA A 267 4.25 26.06 15.91
N LEU A 268 4.17 27.38 16.14
CA LEU A 268 5.23 28.29 15.71
C LEU A 268 6.60 27.98 16.36
N PRO A 269 6.71 27.79 17.69
CA PRO A 269 7.96 27.38 18.31
C PRO A 269 8.45 26.01 17.82
N ALA A 270 7.55 25.06 17.56
CA ALA A 270 7.90 23.73 17.08
C ALA A 270 8.47 23.78 15.65
N VAL A 271 7.83 24.54 14.75
CA VAL A 271 8.30 24.76 13.37
C VAL A 271 9.68 25.41 13.37
N LEU A 272 9.91 26.45 14.18
CA LEU A 272 11.22 27.10 14.26
C LEU A 272 12.32 26.13 14.71
N ARG A 273 12.06 25.29 15.71
CA ARG A 273 13.00 24.24 16.15
C ARG A 273 13.27 23.21 15.05
N ALA A 274 12.24 22.79 14.32
CA ALA A 274 12.38 21.88 13.19
C ALA A 274 13.25 22.51 12.08
N SER A 275 13.02 23.78 11.74
CA SER A 275 13.82 24.49 10.74
C SER A 275 15.30 24.57 11.12
N VAL A 276 15.64 24.85 12.38
CA VAL A 276 17.03 24.85 12.86
C VAL A 276 17.67 23.47 12.73
N ALA A 277 16.99 22.43 13.23
CA ALA A 277 17.49 21.05 13.18
C ALA A 277 17.71 20.54 11.74
N THR A 278 16.81 20.89 10.82
CA THR A 278 16.94 20.57 9.39
C THR A 278 18.11 21.34 8.76
N ARG A 279 18.29 22.62 9.10
CA ARG A 279 19.38 23.44 8.56
C ARG A 279 20.75 22.94 8.99
N GLU A 280 20.91 22.57 10.25
CA GLU A 280 22.16 21.99 10.76
C GLU A 280 22.51 20.69 10.02
N ARG A 281 21.53 19.84 9.72
CA ARG A 281 21.75 18.60 8.96
C ARG A 281 22.16 18.80 7.52
N HIS A 282 21.49 19.69 6.82
CA HIS A 282 21.84 19.97 5.43
C HIS A 282 23.20 20.68 5.33
N ALA A 283 23.58 21.48 6.35
CA ALA A 283 24.92 22.05 6.44
C ALA A 283 26.02 20.97 6.57
N TYR A 284 25.77 19.88 7.31
CA TYR A 284 26.72 18.75 7.39
C TYR A 284 26.72 17.88 6.13
N ALA A 285 25.59 17.74 5.44
CA ALA A 285 25.51 17.02 4.17
C ALA A 285 26.26 17.74 3.03
N GLU A 286 26.34 19.08 3.08
CA GLU A 286 27.17 19.88 2.16
C GLU A 286 28.68 19.76 2.48
N GLN A 287 29.07 19.60 3.74
CA GLN A 287 30.49 19.41 4.12
C GLN A 287 31.09 18.07 3.66
N LEU A 288 30.29 17.02 3.47
CA LEU A 288 30.74 15.72 2.96
C LEU A 288 30.90 15.67 1.42
N ARG A 289 30.59 16.78 0.72
CA ARG A 289 30.76 16.93 -0.73
C ARG A 289 31.88 17.91 -1.12
N LEU A 290 32.62 18.45 -0.15
CA LEU A 290 33.87 19.20 -0.34
C LEU A 290 35.06 18.33 0.06
#